data_AF-A0A2D9NJ46-F1
#
_entry.id   AF-A0A2D9NJ46-F1
#
_cell.length_a   1.000
_cell.length_b   1.000
_cell.length_c   1.000
_cell.angle_alpha   90.00
_cell.angle_beta   90.00
_cell.angle_gamma   90.00
#
_symmetry.space_group_name_H-M   'P 1'
#
loop_
_entity.id
_entity.type
_entity.pdbx_description
1 polymer ?
#
loop_
_entity_poly.entity_id
_entity_poly.type
_entity_poly.pdbx_seq_one_letter_code
_entity_poly.pdbx_strand_id
1 'polypeptide(L)'
;MEHKRSREDNFLLLFLAVLCLYHIIARFGLAVDLQWHTDVGRDKLFTPPHIMILGGIIPTSIMLSSYILWYSFISKKDDKVGFYIGPIIAPTSLWMMVCGLMTLVIGGLYDDFWHTSYGVDTMIITPPHIWTFAGGMLVEVATIALALQMKERLKENTPKWLNLIILGTLWALVYHFHLAFANFLDPRASTLEIINLEIILHFIFAGATLIIFLPLADRWLGKNGSISLAGLLFASQLLFLVLVPFLVSSFMTTEHFFRPGSPHTTWAANCLPWLLFPVLILTRKFSVLENPNRLIAMVIFVDVVWLPTFMDYIPQEVGIFNTLISVIFSVVILRIFYSFSLGFGSAVERLSLERLFTLKKSKKKVSKSPVLALFIAILLVPIASGHAIHFTEEGEGFDAPKRYLIDVNETYVWVEFMIWPPKALIDTEVVILPASNETANIEDAWIEVVYPTEKDEVRMRTDLASSNNISIWDGQVVFPFSGNQTIQIWLEVDGQSSFTEIPVDVEGPPLLPVWLAWAIAISWPVAMVLIWKNISHKII
;
A
#
# COMPACT_ATOMS: atom_id res chain seq x y z
N MET A 1 -27.91 41.38 1.75
CA MET A 1 -28.74 40.24 2.22
C MET A 1 -27.78 39.09 2.49
N GLU A 2 -27.90 38.37 3.60
CA GLU A 2 -27.11 37.15 3.79
C GLU A 2 -27.60 36.05 2.84
N HIS A 3 -26.71 35.46 2.05
CA HIS A 3 -27.08 34.41 1.10
C HIS A 3 -27.19 33.06 1.81
N LYS A 4 -28.34 32.82 2.47
CA LYS A 4 -28.60 31.62 3.26
C LYS A 4 -28.42 30.35 2.42
N ARG A 5 -27.45 29.50 2.80
CA ARG A 5 -27.12 28.23 2.10
C ARG A 5 -28.33 27.29 2.07
N SER A 6 -28.52 26.56 0.97
CA SER A 6 -29.63 25.61 0.85
C SER A 6 -29.43 24.35 1.70
N ARG A 7 -30.48 23.52 1.84
CA ARG A 7 -30.35 22.21 2.48
C ARG A 7 -29.42 21.27 1.71
N GLU A 8 -29.39 21.36 0.38
CA GLU A 8 -28.46 20.61 -0.48
C GLU A 8 -27.01 21.00 -0.18
N ASP A 9 -26.72 22.30 -0.15
CA ASP A 9 -25.36 22.80 0.09
C ASP A 9 -24.86 22.43 1.49
N ASN A 10 -25.70 22.56 2.51
CA ASN A 10 -25.33 22.19 3.88
C ASN A 10 -25.13 20.67 4.02
N PHE A 11 -25.89 19.84 3.29
CA PHE A 11 -25.64 18.39 3.24
C PHE A 11 -24.31 18.06 2.55
N LEU A 12 -24.02 18.65 1.38
CA LEU A 12 -22.77 18.41 0.66
C LEU A 12 -21.54 18.92 1.45
N LEU A 13 -21.68 20.05 2.15
CA LEU A 13 -20.66 20.56 3.07
C LEU A 13 -20.42 19.62 4.27
N LEU A 14 -21.47 19.04 4.85
CA LEU A 14 -21.34 18.01 5.90
C LEU A 14 -20.71 16.72 5.35
N PHE A 15 -21.11 16.28 4.16
CA PHE A 15 -20.58 15.08 3.52
C PHE A 15 -19.09 15.22 3.22
N LEU A 16 -18.64 16.39 2.76
CA LEU A 16 -17.21 16.71 2.61
C LEU A 16 -16.45 16.63 3.94
N ALA A 17 -17.04 17.08 5.06
CA ALA A 17 -16.40 16.98 6.37
C ALA A 17 -16.29 15.51 6.83
N VAL A 18 -17.32 14.69 6.62
CA VAL A 18 -17.31 13.24 6.89
C VAL A 18 -16.26 12.52 6.01
N LEU A 19 -16.21 12.83 4.71
CA LEU A 19 -15.19 12.31 3.79
C LEU A 19 -13.77 12.68 4.25
N CYS A 20 -13.53 13.94 4.62
CA CYS A 20 -12.21 14.38 5.08
C CYS A 20 -11.80 13.70 6.39
N LEU A 21 -12.74 13.52 7.33
CA LEU A 21 -12.49 12.79 8.57
C LEU A 21 -12.19 11.32 8.30
N TYR A 22 -12.95 10.68 7.39
CA TYR A 22 -12.69 9.30 6.97
C TYR A 22 -11.31 9.15 6.32
N HIS A 23 -10.96 10.03 5.37
CA HIS A 23 -9.62 10.02 4.74
C HIS A 23 -8.52 10.10 5.79
N ILE A 24 -8.66 10.97 6.79
CA ILE A 24 -7.68 11.08 7.90
C ILE A 24 -7.64 9.79 8.71
N ILE A 25 -8.76 9.32 9.25
CA ILE A 25 -8.82 8.11 10.09
C ILE A 25 -8.24 6.90 9.35
N ALA A 26 -8.56 6.73 8.06
CA ALA A 26 -8.05 5.62 7.26
C ALA A 26 -6.56 5.72 6.94
N ARG A 27 -5.93 6.91 6.90
CA ARG A 27 -4.45 7.01 6.80
C ARG A 27 -3.77 6.72 8.14
N PHE A 28 -4.36 7.08 9.27
CA PHE A 28 -3.88 6.63 10.59
C PHE A 28 -4.09 5.12 10.77
N GLY A 29 -5.21 4.57 10.28
CA GLY A 29 -5.48 3.14 10.22
C GLY A 29 -4.36 2.43 9.46
N LEU A 30 -4.16 2.79 8.18
CA LEU A 30 -3.12 2.23 7.31
C LEU A 30 -1.68 2.42 7.85
N ALA A 31 -1.43 3.47 8.63
CA ALA A 31 -0.15 3.67 9.32
C ALA A 31 0.06 2.67 10.48
N VAL A 32 -1.00 2.36 11.22
CA VAL A 32 -1.00 1.36 12.30
C VAL A 32 -1.05 -0.06 11.75
N ASP A 33 -1.75 -0.28 10.64
CA ASP A 33 -1.87 -1.55 9.91
C ASP A 33 -0.50 -2.10 9.50
N LEU A 34 0.30 -1.24 8.84
CA LEU A 34 1.67 -1.57 8.43
C LEU A 34 2.53 -1.95 9.64
N GLN A 35 2.42 -1.21 10.74
CA GLN A 35 3.18 -1.48 11.96
C GLN A 35 2.65 -2.72 12.72
N TRP A 36 1.35 -3.00 12.66
CA TRP A 36 0.72 -4.18 13.23
C TRP A 36 1.25 -5.44 12.54
N HIS A 37 1.36 -5.41 11.21
CA HIS A 37 1.96 -6.49 10.44
C HIS A 37 3.47 -6.68 10.70
N THR A 38 4.24 -5.64 11.03
CA THR A 38 5.66 -5.81 11.40
C THR A 38 5.85 -6.27 12.85
N ASP A 39 5.05 -5.76 13.79
CA ASP A 39 5.32 -5.90 15.23
C ASP A 39 4.49 -6.99 15.93
N VAL A 40 3.34 -7.38 15.35
CA VAL A 40 2.39 -8.34 15.94
C VAL A 40 2.10 -9.48 14.96
N GLY A 41 1.55 -9.17 13.79
CA GLY A 41 1.34 -10.11 12.70
C GLY A 41 0.05 -9.90 11.91
N ARG A 42 -0.45 -10.95 11.25
CA ARG A 42 -1.74 -10.92 10.57
C ARG A 42 -2.82 -11.54 11.45
N ASP A 43 -3.82 -10.73 11.76
CA ASP A 43 -5.07 -11.16 12.38
C ASP A 43 -6.18 -11.44 11.34
N LYS A 44 -7.35 -11.82 11.83
CA LYS A 44 -8.61 -11.92 11.07
C LYS A 44 -8.91 -10.60 10.33
N LEU A 45 -9.67 -10.68 9.23
CA LEU A 45 -10.08 -9.55 8.36
C LEU A 45 -10.56 -8.27 9.09
N PHE A 46 -11.07 -8.35 10.33
CA PHE A 46 -11.47 -7.19 11.13
C PHE A 46 -10.51 -6.91 12.30
N THR A 47 -9.25 -6.60 11.98
CA THR A 47 -8.27 -6.05 12.92
C THR A 47 -8.69 -4.63 13.38
N PRO A 48 -8.19 -4.12 14.53
CA PRO A 48 -8.38 -2.73 14.91
C PRO A 48 -7.97 -1.69 13.84
N PRO A 49 -6.80 -1.79 13.18
CA PRO A 49 -6.46 -0.89 12.08
C PRO A 49 -7.32 -1.10 10.81
N HIS A 50 -7.69 -2.33 10.43
CA HIS A 50 -8.67 -2.57 9.35
C HIS A 50 -10.02 -1.89 9.63
N ILE A 51 -10.48 -1.89 10.89
CA ILE A 51 -11.71 -1.17 11.29
C ILE A 51 -11.56 0.35 11.10
N MET A 52 -10.37 0.93 11.30
CA MET A 52 -10.09 2.34 10.98
C MET A 52 -10.09 2.61 9.46
N ILE A 53 -9.56 1.68 8.65
CA ILE A 53 -9.49 1.79 7.18
C ILE A 53 -10.88 1.60 6.53
N LEU A 54 -11.69 0.66 7.02
CA LEU A 54 -12.95 0.25 6.42
C LEU A 54 -14.18 0.91 7.07
N GLY A 55 -14.10 1.34 8.32
CA GLY A 55 -15.26 1.82 9.10
C GLY A 55 -15.99 3.02 8.50
N GLY A 56 -15.30 3.87 7.72
CA GLY A 56 -15.93 4.99 7.02
C GLY A 56 -16.66 4.62 5.72
N ILE A 57 -16.51 3.40 5.19
CA ILE A 57 -17.20 2.95 3.96
C ILE A 57 -18.72 2.99 4.17
N ILE A 58 -19.21 2.51 5.31
CA ILE A 58 -20.65 2.44 5.62
C ILE A 58 -21.31 3.84 5.66
N PRO A 59 -20.88 4.80 6.53
CA PRO A 59 -21.49 6.12 6.57
C PRO A 59 -21.32 6.89 5.26
N THR A 60 -20.17 6.74 4.58
CA THR A 60 -19.96 7.37 3.26
C THR A 60 -20.94 6.82 2.24
N SER A 61 -21.12 5.50 2.18
CA SER A 61 -22.04 4.83 1.24
C SER A 61 -23.50 5.20 1.51
N ILE A 62 -23.90 5.33 2.78
CA ILE A 62 -25.23 5.80 3.16
C ILE A 62 -25.45 7.23 2.67
N MET A 63 -24.57 8.18 3.02
CA MET A 63 -24.72 9.58 2.60
C MET A 63 -24.72 9.75 1.08
N LEU A 64 -23.82 9.05 0.39
CA LEU A 64 -23.71 9.05 -1.08
C LEU A 64 -24.98 8.50 -1.74
N SER A 65 -25.46 7.33 -1.29
CA SER A 65 -26.65 6.68 -1.85
C SER A 65 -27.92 7.47 -1.56
N SER A 66 -28.09 7.97 -0.34
CA SER A 66 -29.23 8.83 0.03
C SER A 66 -29.26 10.10 -0.82
N TYR A 67 -28.11 10.74 -1.06
CA TYR A 67 -28.05 11.90 -1.95
C TYR A 67 -28.42 11.52 -3.39
N ILE A 68 -27.81 10.48 -3.96
CA ILE A 68 -28.02 10.10 -5.37
C ILE A 68 -29.48 9.70 -5.63
N LEU A 69 -30.11 8.96 -4.71
CA LEU A 69 -31.53 8.58 -4.81
C LEU A 69 -32.46 9.79 -4.67
N TRP A 70 -32.22 10.66 -3.69
CA TRP A 70 -32.97 11.91 -3.55
C TRP A 70 -32.82 12.81 -4.79
N TYR A 71 -31.59 12.99 -5.27
CA TYR A 71 -31.26 13.85 -6.40
C TYR A 71 -31.86 13.33 -7.71
N SER A 72 -31.91 12.01 -7.89
CA SER A 72 -32.56 11.38 -9.04
C SER A 72 -34.08 11.53 -9.01
N PHE A 73 -34.73 11.05 -7.94
CA PHE A 73 -36.16 10.74 -7.94
C PHE A 73 -37.05 11.74 -7.17
N ILE A 74 -36.49 12.49 -6.22
CA ILE A 74 -37.26 13.38 -5.32
C ILE A 74 -36.99 14.85 -5.62
N SER A 75 -35.75 15.21 -5.96
CA SER A 75 -35.36 16.59 -6.27
C SER A 75 -36.01 17.06 -7.57
N LYS A 76 -36.89 18.06 -7.44
CA LYS A 76 -37.55 18.79 -8.55
C LYS A 76 -36.71 19.97 -9.06
N LYS A 77 -35.37 19.85 -8.96
CA LYS A 77 -34.43 20.84 -9.50
C LYS A 77 -34.36 20.68 -11.02
N ASP A 78 -34.68 21.72 -11.77
CA ASP A 78 -34.66 21.70 -13.25
C ASP A 78 -33.23 21.72 -13.78
N ASP A 79 -32.33 22.49 -13.14
CA ASP A 79 -30.89 22.55 -13.41
C ASP A 79 -30.11 21.41 -12.73
N LYS A 80 -30.44 20.16 -13.07
CA LYS A 80 -29.63 19.00 -12.62
C LYS A 80 -28.25 19.02 -13.27
N VAL A 81 -27.22 18.56 -12.55
CA VAL A 81 -25.81 18.55 -13.00
C VAL A 81 -25.22 17.15 -13.01
N GLY A 82 -24.13 16.95 -13.76
CA GLY A 82 -23.50 15.65 -13.97
C GLY A 82 -24.12 14.89 -15.14
N PHE A 83 -24.36 13.58 -14.96
CA PHE A 83 -24.83 12.71 -16.04
C PHE A 83 -25.67 11.53 -15.53
N TYR A 84 -26.44 10.94 -16.46
CA TYR A 84 -27.31 9.80 -16.21
C TYR A 84 -26.59 8.45 -16.40
N ILE A 85 -26.88 7.49 -15.52
CA ILE A 85 -26.65 6.05 -15.69
C ILE A 85 -28.00 5.35 -15.50
N GLY A 86 -28.61 4.90 -16.59
CA GLY A 86 -29.99 4.41 -16.57
C GLY A 86 -30.96 5.51 -16.09
N PRO A 87 -31.84 5.24 -15.12
CA PRO A 87 -32.75 6.25 -14.56
C PRO A 87 -32.10 7.14 -13.49
N ILE A 88 -30.87 6.84 -13.06
CA ILE A 88 -30.18 7.54 -11.96
C ILE A 88 -29.33 8.68 -12.53
N ILE A 89 -29.32 9.84 -11.88
CA ILE A 89 -28.44 10.98 -12.16
C ILE A 89 -27.68 11.40 -10.91
N ALA A 90 -26.39 11.71 -11.08
CA ALA A 90 -25.56 12.30 -10.04
C ALA A 90 -24.51 13.26 -10.64
N PRO A 91 -24.02 14.23 -9.86
CA PRO A 91 -22.81 14.99 -10.18
C PRO A 91 -21.63 14.06 -10.48
N THR A 92 -20.73 14.49 -11.37
CA THR A 92 -19.55 13.70 -11.80
C THR A 92 -18.68 13.26 -10.62
N SER A 93 -18.46 14.14 -9.66
CA SER A 93 -17.76 13.89 -8.40
C SER A 93 -18.37 12.73 -7.60
N LEU A 94 -19.69 12.65 -7.50
CA LEU A 94 -20.37 11.56 -6.78
C LEU A 94 -20.30 10.23 -7.55
N TRP A 95 -20.38 10.25 -8.88
CA TRP A 95 -20.12 9.04 -9.67
C TRP A 95 -18.68 8.53 -9.55
N MET A 96 -17.69 9.42 -9.38
CA MET A 96 -16.31 9.03 -9.06
C MET A 96 -16.23 8.37 -7.68
N MET A 97 -16.93 8.89 -6.66
CA MET A 97 -17.00 8.26 -5.33
C MET A 97 -17.62 6.86 -5.38
N VAL A 98 -18.72 6.66 -6.13
CA VAL A 98 -19.32 5.32 -6.31
C VAL A 98 -18.30 4.35 -6.92
N CYS A 99 -17.61 4.76 -7.99
CA CYS A 99 -16.59 3.94 -8.65
C CYS A 99 -15.40 3.62 -7.74
N GLY A 100 -14.95 4.58 -6.93
CA GLY A 100 -13.86 4.40 -5.97
C GLY A 100 -14.24 3.46 -4.83
N LEU A 101 -15.40 3.66 -4.20
CA LEU A 101 -15.90 2.79 -3.12
C LEU A 101 -16.17 1.36 -3.59
N MET A 102 -16.76 1.18 -4.78
CA MET A 102 -16.91 -0.17 -5.36
C MET A 102 -15.56 -0.84 -5.59
N THR A 103 -14.57 -0.10 -6.08
CA THR A 103 -13.21 -0.63 -6.29
C THR A 103 -12.52 -0.98 -4.97
N LEU A 104 -12.68 -0.16 -3.94
CA LEU A 104 -12.15 -0.39 -2.59
C LEU A 104 -12.76 -1.65 -1.95
N VAL A 105 -14.09 -1.80 -2.01
CA VAL A 105 -14.80 -2.96 -1.44
C VAL A 105 -14.46 -4.25 -2.19
N ILE A 106 -14.44 -4.23 -3.52
CA ILE A 106 -14.07 -5.43 -4.30
C ILE A 106 -12.57 -5.74 -4.13
N GLY A 107 -11.72 -4.71 -3.97
CA GLY A 107 -10.31 -4.88 -3.59
C GLY A 107 -10.14 -5.62 -2.28
N GLY A 108 -10.83 -5.21 -1.21
CA GLY A 108 -10.77 -5.89 0.10
C GLY A 108 -11.38 -7.30 0.12
N LEU A 109 -12.27 -7.64 -0.82
CA LEU A 109 -12.76 -9.02 -1.01
C LEU A 109 -11.79 -9.87 -1.84
N TYR A 110 -11.05 -9.25 -2.76
CA TYR A 110 -9.96 -9.90 -3.50
C TYR A 110 -8.74 -10.12 -2.60
N ASP A 111 -8.53 -9.24 -1.62
CA ASP A 111 -7.51 -9.32 -0.57
C ASP A 111 -7.68 -10.56 0.32
N ASP A 112 -8.86 -10.72 0.94
CA ASP A 112 -9.23 -11.88 1.76
C ASP A 112 -9.09 -13.21 0.99
N PHE A 113 -9.49 -13.22 -0.30
CA PHE A 113 -9.30 -14.36 -1.20
C PHE A 113 -7.82 -14.62 -1.53
N TRP A 114 -7.04 -13.56 -1.78
CA TRP A 114 -5.61 -13.65 -2.06
C TRP A 114 -4.87 -14.23 -0.86
N HIS A 115 -5.09 -13.71 0.34
CA HIS A 115 -4.44 -14.25 1.54
C HIS A 115 -4.84 -15.69 1.85
N THR A 116 -6.09 -16.06 1.60
CA THR A 116 -6.55 -17.46 1.65
C THR A 116 -5.86 -18.36 0.61
N SER A 117 -5.32 -17.80 -0.48
CA SER A 117 -4.72 -18.53 -1.60
C SER A 117 -3.19 -18.52 -1.65
N TYR A 118 -2.52 -17.57 -0.98
CA TYR A 118 -1.06 -17.38 -1.04
C TYR A 118 -0.38 -17.04 0.30
N GLY A 119 -1.13 -16.91 1.40
CA GLY A 119 -0.58 -16.51 2.71
C GLY A 119 -0.51 -14.99 2.92
N VAL A 120 0.29 -14.54 3.89
CA VAL A 120 0.42 -13.13 4.28
C VAL A 120 1.27 -12.36 3.27
N ASP A 121 0.89 -11.12 2.95
CA ASP A 121 1.70 -10.26 2.08
C ASP A 121 2.87 -9.64 2.86
N THR A 122 4.09 -9.90 2.40
CA THR A 122 5.32 -9.26 2.90
C THR A 122 5.63 -7.91 2.24
N MET A 123 4.72 -7.41 1.39
CA MET A 123 4.87 -6.19 0.57
C MET A 123 3.55 -5.39 0.54
N ILE A 124 3.66 -4.06 0.65
CA ILE A 124 2.54 -3.09 0.71
C ILE A 124 1.77 -2.99 -0.62
N ILE A 125 2.34 -3.52 -1.72
CA ILE A 125 1.63 -3.67 -3.00
C ILE A 125 1.73 -5.12 -3.47
N THR A 126 0.56 -5.75 -3.49
CA THR A 126 0.27 -6.99 -4.20
C THR A 126 -0.96 -6.78 -5.11
N PRO A 127 -1.37 -7.78 -5.91
CA PRO A 127 -2.53 -7.65 -6.81
C PRO A 127 -3.84 -7.11 -6.19
N PRO A 128 -4.28 -7.51 -4.98
CA PRO A 128 -5.47 -6.91 -4.35
C PRO A 128 -5.24 -5.48 -3.86
N HIS A 129 -4.08 -5.20 -3.26
CA HIS A 129 -3.72 -3.86 -2.78
C HIS A 129 -3.80 -2.79 -3.88
N ILE A 130 -3.38 -3.10 -5.12
CA ILE A 130 -3.54 -2.19 -6.27
C ILE A 130 -5.00 -1.70 -6.43
N TRP A 131 -6.00 -2.51 -6.09
CA TRP A 131 -7.42 -2.12 -6.14
C TRP A 131 -7.83 -1.31 -4.90
N THR A 132 -7.43 -1.68 -3.69
CA THR A 132 -7.79 -0.91 -2.48
C THR A 132 -7.20 0.50 -2.51
N PHE A 133 -5.89 0.63 -2.82
CA PHE A 133 -5.22 1.92 -3.03
C PHE A 133 -5.90 2.75 -4.13
N ALA A 134 -6.09 2.19 -5.35
CA ALA A 134 -6.70 2.93 -6.46
C ALA A 134 -8.17 3.32 -6.21
N GLY A 135 -8.91 2.49 -5.47
CA GLY A 135 -10.27 2.79 -5.03
C GLY A 135 -10.32 3.99 -4.10
N GLY A 136 -9.53 3.98 -3.02
CA GLY A 136 -9.41 5.09 -2.07
C GLY A 136 -8.93 6.38 -2.74
N MET A 137 -7.85 6.31 -3.54
CA MET A 137 -7.33 7.45 -4.30
C MET A 137 -8.37 8.10 -5.21
N LEU A 138 -9.26 7.31 -5.83
CA LEU A 138 -10.36 7.87 -6.63
C LEU A 138 -11.39 8.59 -5.75
N VAL A 139 -11.73 8.07 -4.56
CA VAL A 139 -12.62 8.77 -3.61
C VAL A 139 -11.99 10.08 -3.12
N GLU A 140 -10.68 10.12 -2.93
CA GLU A 140 -9.93 11.34 -2.55
C GLU A 140 -9.96 12.40 -3.65
N VAL A 141 -9.61 12.04 -4.89
CA VAL A 141 -9.69 12.95 -6.04
C VAL A 141 -11.13 13.40 -6.28
N ALA A 142 -12.12 12.53 -6.05
CA ALA A 142 -13.54 12.88 -6.10
C ALA A 142 -13.98 13.82 -4.97
N THR A 143 -13.41 13.68 -3.77
CA THR A 143 -13.63 14.58 -2.62
C THR A 143 -13.07 15.97 -2.91
N ILE A 144 -11.89 16.06 -3.51
CA ILE A 144 -11.32 17.32 -4.01
C ILE A 144 -12.21 17.91 -5.12
N ALA A 145 -12.67 17.10 -6.09
CA ALA A 145 -13.57 17.57 -7.13
C ALA A 145 -14.90 18.11 -6.57
N LEU A 146 -15.51 17.45 -5.58
CA LEU A 146 -16.69 17.96 -4.88
C LEU A 146 -16.39 19.23 -4.06
N ALA A 147 -15.22 19.34 -3.44
CA ALA A 147 -14.82 20.55 -2.72
C ALA A 147 -14.62 21.75 -3.68
N LEU A 148 -14.02 21.53 -4.85
CA LEU A 148 -13.88 22.55 -5.90
C LEU A 148 -15.25 22.96 -6.47
N GLN A 149 -16.14 21.99 -6.71
CA GLN A 149 -17.53 22.23 -7.12
C GLN A 149 -18.25 23.15 -6.11
N MET A 150 -18.13 22.86 -4.80
CA MET A 150 -18.73 23.68 -3.75
C MET A 150 -18.09 25.07 -3.61
N LYS A 151 -16.79 25.24 -3.92
CA LYS A 151 -16.14 26.56 -3.99
C LYS A 151 -16.72 27.42 -5.11
N GLU A 152 -16.89 26.86 -6.32
CA GLU A 152 -17.48 27.60 -7.44
C GLU A 152 -18.98 27.84 -7.26
N ARG A 153 -19.74 26.91 -6.65
CA ARG A 153 -21.16 27.13 -6.35
C ARG A 153 -21.37 28.25 -5.33
N LEU A 154 -20.63 28.23 -4.21
CA LEU A 154 -20.86 29.15 -3.08
C LEU A 154 -20.17 30.51 -3.24
N LYS A 155 -19.09 30.58 -4.04
CA LYS A 155 -18.28 31.79 -4.30
C LYS A 155 -17.89 32.49 -3.00
N GLU A 156 -18.30 33.74 -2.80
CA GLU A 156 -18.02 34.53 -1.59
C GLU A 156 -18.59 33.90 -0.30
N ASN A 157 -19.63 33.06 -0.41
CA ASN A 157 -20.26 32.37 0.73
C ASN A 157 -19.56 31.04 1.09
N THR A 158 -18.43 30.73 0.44
CA THR A 158 -17.59 29.55 0.71
C THR A 158 -17.10 29.54 2.17
N PRO A 159 -17.30 28.46 2.94
CA PRO A 159 -16.70 28.34 4.27
C PRO A 159 -15.18 28.28 4.18
N LYS A 160 -14.45 29.10 4.94
CA LYS A 160 -12.97 29.11 4.93
C LYS A 160 -12.36 27.74 5.27
N TRP A 161 -13.05 26.93 6.09
CA TRP A 161 -12.63 25.57 6.42
C TRP A 161 -12.66 24.59 5.25
N LEU A 162 -13.33 24.91 4.13
CA LEU A 162 -13.31 24.05 2.93
C LEU A 162 -11.90 23.95 2.31
N ASN A 163 -11.04 24.95 2.54
CA ASN A 163 -9.61 24.85 2.21
C ASN A 163 -8.86 23.85 3.11
N LEU A 164 -9.29 23.65 4.37
CA LEU A 164 -8.72 22.62 5.25
C LEU A 164 -9.07 21.21 4.76
N ILE A 165 -10.27 21.03 4.19
CA ILE A 165 -10.66 19.74 3.57
C ILE A 165 -9.83 19.45 2.33
N ILE A 166 -9.62 20.44 1.46
CA ILE A 166 -8.75 20.28 0.27
C ILE A 166 -7.30 19.99 0.72
N LEU A 167 -6.79 20.67 1.75
CA LEU A 167 -5.48 20.42 2.33
C LEU A 167 -5.36 19.02 2.94
N GLY A 168 -6.31 18.61 3.77
CA GLY A 168 -6.34 17.29 4.41
C GLY A 168 -6.50 16.14 3.42
N THR A 169 -7.31 16.34 2.37
CA THR A 169 -7.46 15.33 1.29
C THR A 169 -6.21 15.28 0.40
N LEU A 170 -5.53 16.41 0.14
CA LEU A 170 -4.24 16.42 -0.55
C LEU A 170 -3.13 15.74 0.28
N TRP A 171 -3.09 15.98 1.60
CA TRP A 171 -2.19 15.28 2.51
C TRP A 171 -2.46 13.77 2.51
N ALA A 172 -3.73 13.38 2.64
CA ALA A 172 -4.13 11.99 2.62
C ALA A 172 -3.69 11.31 1.32
N LEU A 173 -3.88 11.97 0.17
CA LEU A 173 -3.54 11.45 -1.15
C LEU A 173 -2.02 11.35 -1.36
N VAL A 174 -1.24 12.35 -0.92
CA VAL A 174 0.23 12.28 -0.98
C VAL A 174 0.76 11.16 -0.09
N TYR A 175 0.24 11.00 1.13
CA TYR A 175 0.61 9.90 2.02
C TYR A 175 0.24 8.53 1.42
N HIS A 176 -0.98 8.40 0.87
CA HIS A 176 -1.47 7.17 0.25
C HIS A 176 -0.59 6.74 -0.94
N PHE A 177 -0.07 7.68 -1.74
CA PHE A 177 0.92 7.39 -2.78
C PHE A 177 2.32 7.08 -2.23
N HIS A 178 2.82 7.79 -1.20
CA HIS A 178 4.13 7.49 -0.62
C HIS A 178 4.15 6.09 0.00
N LEU A 179 3.09 5.69 0.72
CA LEU A 179 3.02 4.37 1.34
C LEU A 179 2.91 3.25 0.30
N ALA A 180 2.16 3.45 -0.79
CA ALA A 180 2.15 2.52 -1.92
C ALA A 180 3.57 2.29 -2.49
N PHE A 181 4.41 3.32 -2.50
CA PHE A 181 5.78 3.24 -3.01
C PHE A 181 6.84 2.89 -1.95
N ALA A 182 6.44 2.70 -0.69
CA ALA A 182 7.35 2.39 0.41
C ALA A 182 8.00 0.99 0.30
N ASN A 183 7.47 0.09 -0.54
CA ASN A 183 8.16 -1.16 -0.92
C ASN A 183 9.55 -0.88 -1.50
N PHE A 184 9.75 0.26 -2.17
CA PHE A 184 11.05 0.63 -2.71
C PHE A 184 12.03 1.19 -1.65
N LEU A 185 11.66 1.10 -0.36
CA LEU A 185 12.51 1.29 0.81
C LEU A 185 12.87 -0.04 1.49
N ASP A 186 12.23 -1.14 1.12
CA ASP A 186 12.67 -2.49 1.47
C ASP A 186 13.86 -2.87 0.57
N PRO A 187 15.02 -3.28 1.10
CA PRO A 187 16.20 -3.61 0.30
C PRO A 187 15.90 -4.58 -0.84
N ARG A 188 15.06 -5.59 -0.60
CA ARG A 188 14.71 -6.70 -1.51
C ARG A 188 13.94 -6.25 -2.75
N ALA A 189 13.27 -5.10 -2.67
CA ALA A 189 12.50 -4.50 -3.77
C ALA A 189 12.99 -3.10 -4.16
N SER A 190 13.97 -2.53 -3.43
CA SER A 190 14.46 -1.15 -3.60
C SER A 190 15.03 -0.84 -4.99
N THR A 191 15.59 -1.85 -5.66
CA THR A 191 16.31 -1.73 -6.93
C THR A 191 15.64 -2.49 -8.06
N LEU A 192 15.96 -2.08 -9.29
CA LEU A 192 15.75 -2.87 -10.51
C LEU A 192 17.08 -3.00 -11.25
N GLU A 193 17.55 -4.23 -11.48
CA GLU A 193 18.75 -4.45 -12.28
C GLU A 193 18.46 -4.19 -13.78
N ILE A 194 19.24 -3.31 -14.40
CA ILE A 194 19.17 -3.02 -15.83
C ILE A 194 20.59 -3.02 -16.41
N ILE A 195 20.97 -4.13 -17.05
CA ILE A 195 22.29 -4.30 -17.69
C ILE A 195 23.42 -4.15 -16.65
N ASN A 196 23.36 -4.94 -15.56
CA ASN A 196 24.34 -4.92 -14.46
C ASN A 196 24.43 -3.57 -13.73
N LEU A 197 23.35 -2.76 -13.75
CA LEU A 197 23.22 -1.51 -13.02
C LEU A 197 21.97 -1.55 -12.15
N GLU A 198 22.12 -1.32 -10.86
CA GLU A 198 21.00 -1.27 -9.91
C GLU A 198 20.35 0.11 -9.93
N ILE A 199 19.07 0.18 -10.28
CA ILE A 199 18.31 1.43 -10.34
C ILE A 199 17.39 1.53 -9.13
N ILE A 200 17.70 2.42 -8.18
CA ILE A 200 16.85 2.72 -7.01
C ILE A 200 15.51 3.28 -7.50
N LEU A 201 14.43 2.54 -7.27
CA LEU A 201 13.10 2.86 -7.82
C LEU A 201 12.39 3.98 -7.06
N HIS A 202 12.64 4.13 -5.75
CA HIS A 202 11.90 5.08 -4.90
C HIS A 202 12.02 6.54 -5.38
N PHE A 203 13.22 6.97 -5.81
CA PHE A 203 13.48 8.30 -6.40
C PHE A 203 12.52 8.65 -7.54
N ILE A 204 12.09 7.65 -8.32
CA ILE A 204 11.17 7.83 -9.44
C ILE A 204 9.74 7.99 -8.92
N PHE A 205 9.29 7.11 -8.03
CA PHE A 205 7.88 7.01 -7.66
C PHE A 205 7.44 8.01 -6.58
N ALA A 206 8.24 8.21 -5.52
CA ALA A 206 8.00 9.28 -4.54
C ALA A 206 8.24 10.66 -5.17
N GLY A 207 9.30 10.80 -5.97
CA GLY A 207 9.57 12.00 -6.76
C GLY A 207 8.41 12.38 -7.69
N ALA A 208 7.83 11.42 -8.42
CA ALA A 208 6.66 11.64 -9.27
C ALA A 208 5.43 12.08 -8.46
N THR A 209 5.21 11.51 -7.29
CA THR A 209 4.13 11.90 -6.37
C THR A 209 4.23 13.37 -5.98
N LEU A 210 5.41 13.81 -5.54
CA LEU A 210 5.63 15.22 -5.16
C LEU A 210 5.53 16.17 -6.37
N ILE A 211 6.01 15.76 -7.55
CA ILE A 211 5.85 16.49 -8.82
C ILE A 211 4.38 16.72 -9.18
N ILE A 212 3.50 15.75 -8.92
CA ILE A 212 2.06 15.88 -9.19
C ILE A 212 1.40 16.79 -8.15
N PHE A 213 1.59 16.56 -6.86
CA PHE A 213 0.71 17.17 -5.84
C PHE A 213 1.16 18.53 -5.29
N LEU A 214 2.46 18.84 -5.26
CA LEU A 214 2.92 20.15 -4.75
C LEU A 214 2.40 21.34 -5.59
N PRO A 215 2.40 21.31 -6.94
CA PRO A 215 1.81 22.38 -7.74
C PRO A 215 0.28 22.46 -7.60
N LEU A 216 -0.40 21.34 -7.34
CA LEU A 216 -1.85 21.29 -7.15
C LEU A 216 -2.29 21.91 -5.83
N ALA A 217 -1.50 21.74 -4.77
CA ALA A 217 -1.73 22.41 -3.50
C ALA A 217 -1.73 23.95 -3.65
N ASP A 218 -0.74 24.50 -4.36
CA ASP A 218 -0.71 25.93 -4.71
C ASP A 218 -1.90 26.34 -5.59
N ARG A 219 -2.26 25.51 -6.58
CA ARG A 219 -3.36 25.76 -7.52
C ARG A 219 -4.72 25.88 -6.83
N TRP A 220 -4.99 25.07 -5.81
CA TRP A 220 -6.31 24.98 -5.17
C TRP A 220 -6.44 25.69 -3.82
N LEU A 221 -5.31 25.93 -3.13
CA LEU A 221 -5.26 26.63 -1.84
C LEU A 221 -4.64 28.04 -1.93
N GLY A 222 -4.03 28.40 -3.05
CA GLY A 222 -3.31 29.67 -3.26
C GLY A 222 -1.82 29.58 -2.95
N LYS A 223 -1.10 30.71 -3.04
CA LYS A 223 0.38 30.80 -3.10
C LYS A 223 1.19 30.11 -1.98
N ASN A 224 0.57 29.71 -0.87
CA ASN A 224 1.25 29.00 0.23
C ASN A 224 0.76 27.55 0.40
N GLY A 225 -0.11 27.04 -0.48
CA GLY A 225 -0.73 25.72 -0.36
C GLY A 225 0.28 24.57 -0.29
N SER A 226 1.31 24.61 -1.12
CA SER A 226 2.42 23.65 -1.09
C SER A 226 3.20 23.66 0.24
N ILE A 227 3.39 24.84 0.85
CA ILE A 227 4.04 24.98 2.16
C ILE A 227 3.13 24.42 3.27
N SER A 228 1.82 24.69 3.21
CA SER A 228 0.86 24.11 4.15
C SER A 228 0.78 22.58 4.04
N LEU A 229 0.86 22.04 2.83
CA LEU A 229 0.90 20.59 2.58
C LEU A 229 2.19 19.96 3.12
N ALA A 230 3.35 20.55 2.79
CA ALA A 230 4.64 20.09 3.32
C ALA A 230 4.71 20.16 4.86
N GLY A 231 4.18 21.23 5.45
CA GLY A 231 4.11 21.37 6.91
C GLY A 231 3.18 20.37 7.57
N LEU A 232 2.07 20.01 6.92
CA LEU A 232 1.15 18.97 7.41
C LEU A 232 1.77 17.57 7.28
N LEU A 233 2.51 17.28 6.20
CA LEU A 233 3.28 16.03 6.04
C LEU A 233 4.37 15.89 7.12
N PHE A 234 5.13 16.96 7.37
CA PHE A 234 6.14 16.99 8.44
C PHE A 234 5.52 16.84 9.83
N ALA A 235 4.39 17.51 10.10
CA ALA A 235 3.66 17.36 11.35
C ALA A 235 3.07 15.95 11.53
N SER A 236 2.54 15.32 10.47
CA SER A 236 2.06 13.94 10.55
C SER A 236 3.19 12.93 10.76
N GLN A 237 4.37 13.15 10.17
CA GLN A 237 5.54 12.32 10.39
C GLN A 237 5.97 12.31 11.86
N LEU A 238 6.14 13.49 12.46
CA LEU A 238 6.45 13.62 13.89
C LEU A 238 5.37 13.02 14.79
N LEU A 239 4.10 13.11 14.38
CA LEU A 239 2.98 12.50 15.11
C LEU A 239 2.97 10.97 14.96
N PHE A 240 3.25 10.42 13.78
CA PHE A 240 3.29 8.97 13.55
C PHE A 240 4.39 8.29 14.37
N LEU A 241 5.59 8.89 14.50
CA LEU A 241 6.69 8.36 15.34
C LEU A 241 6.28 8.10 16.80
N VAL A 242 5.29 8.82 17.32
CA VAL A 242 4.80 8.66 18.71
C VAL A 242 3.49 7.88 18.75
N LEU A 243 2.56 8.19 17.83
CA LEU A 243 1.20 7.68 17.88
C LEU A 243 1.05 6.28 17.29
N VAL A 244 1.84 5.90 16.28
CA VAL A 244 1.71 4.57 15.66
C VAL A 244 2.13 3.46 16.63
N PRO A 245 3.32 3.48 17.27
CA PRO A 245 3.67 2.48 18.27
C PRO A 245 2.71 2.48 19.47
N PHE A 246 2.26 3.66 19.92
CA PHE A 246 1.26 3.77 20.98
C PHE A 246 -0.07 3.10 20.61
N LEU A 247 -0.55 3.26 19.37
CA LEU A 247 -1.80 2.66 18.92
C LEU A 247 -1.69 1.14 18.74
N VAL A 248 -0.56 0.61 18.24
CA VAL A 248 -0.30 -0.84 18.22
C VAL A 248 -0.42 -1.41 19.64
N SER A 249 0.38 -0.92 20.59
CA SER A 249 0.34 -1.37 21.99
C SER A 249 -1.01 -1.16 22.69
N SER A 250 -1.82 -0.20 22.24
CA SER A 250 -3.15 0.09 22.82
C SER A 250 -4.30 -0.71 22.18
N PHE A 251 -4.06 -1.35 21.04
CA PHE A 251 -5.04 -2.16 20.32
C PHE A 251 -4.85 -3.67 20.52
N MET A 252 -3.65 -4.10 20.95
CA MET A 252 -3.38 -5.48 21.36
C MET A 252 -4.30 -5.93 22.50
N THR A 253 -4.82 -7.16 22.41
CA THR A 253 -5.59 -7.82 23.47
C THR A 253 -4.77 -8.93 24.14
N THR A 254 -5.37 -9.70 25.05
CA THR A 254 -4.77 -10.91 25.66
C THR A 254 -4.30 -11.96 24.65
N GLU A 255 -4.82 -11.93 23.43
CA GLU A 255 -4.49 -12.89 22.37
C GLU A 255 -3.31 -12.44 21.50
N HIS A 256 -2.74 -11.25 21.71
CA HIS A 256 -1.74 -10.66 20.81
C HIS A 256 -0.41 -10.45 21.55
N PHE A 257 0.69 -10.83 20.90
CA PHE A 257 2.04 -10.68 21.43
C PHE A 257 2.92 -9.92 20.45
N PHE A 258 3.94 -9.23 20.98
CA PHE A 258 4.99 -8.70 20.12
C PHE A 258 5.81 -9.86 19.56
N ARG A 259 6.13 -9.77 18.27
CA ARG A 259 7.12 -10.64 17.62
C ARG A 259 8.50 -10.44 18.27
N PRO A 260 9.45 -11.35 18.07
CA PRO A 260 10.87 -11.01 18.15
C PRO A 260 11.22 -9.76 17.32
N GLY A 261 12.41 -9.20 17.55
CA GLY A 261 12.86 -7.91 16.97
C GLY A 261 12.08 -6.65 17.39
N SER A 262 10.85 -6.81 17.91
CA SER A 262 9.84 -5.76 18.00
C SER A 262 9.88 -4.95 19.32
N PRO A 263 9.36 -3.71 19.35
CA PRO A 263 8.73 -2.97 18.24
C PRO A 263 9.76 -2.46 17.22
N HIS A 264 9.49 -2.64 15.93
CA HIS A 264 10.37 -2.22 14.85
C HIS A 264 10.34 -0.71 14.63
N THR A 265 11.32 -0.20 13.87
CA THR A 265 11.35 1.19 13.41
C THR A 265 10.04 1.57 12.71
N THR A 266 9.45 2.72 13.09
CA THR A 266 8.11 3.10 12.62
C THR A 266 8.08 3.43 11.12
N TRP A 267 7.73 2.44 10.29
CA TRP A 267 7.80 2.52 8.83
C TRP A 267 6.96 3.68 8.28
N ALA A 268 5.68 3.76 8.68
CA ALA A 268 4.72 4.78 8.27
C ALA A 268 5.22 6.22 8.45
N ALA A 269 6.06 6.46 9.46
CA ALA A 269 6.68 7.77 9.68
C ALA A 269 7.91 7.99 8.79
N ASN A 270 8.78 7.00 8.62
CA ASN A 270 10.01 7.11 7.83
C ASN A 270 9.74 7.21 6.31
N CYS A 271 8.59 6.75 5.84
CA CYS A 271 8.14 6.90 4.43
C CYS A 271 7.82 8.35 4.00
N LEU A 272 7.80 9.32 4.94
CA LEU A 272 7.45 10.72 4.64
C LEU A 272 8.70 11.61 4.42
N PRO A 273 8.72 12.48 3.39
CA PRO A 273 9.90 13.27 3.01
C PRO A 273 10.17 14.41 4.00
N TRP A 274 10.90 14.11 5.08
CA TRP A 274 11.15 15.01 6.22
C TRP A 274 11.79 16.35 5.83
N LEU A 275 12.71 16.35 4.85
CA LEU A 275 13.36 17.56 4.34
C LEU A 275 12.42 18.44 3.50
N LEU A 276 11.27 17.95 3.04
CA LEU A 276 10.38 18.67 2.14
C LEU A 276 9.94 20.02 2.71
N PHE A 277 9.59 20.08 3.99
CA PHE A 277 9.13 21.32 4.63
C PHE A 277 10.24 22.40 4.73
N PRO A 278 11.39 22.15 5.37
CA PRO A 278 12.47 23.15 5.45
C PRO A 278 13.04 23.50 4.06
N VAL A 279 13.23 22.53 3.17
CA VAL A 279 13.76 22.78 1.82
C VAL A 279 12.78 23.58 0.98
N LEU A 280 11.47 23.28 1.00
CA LEU A 280 10.48 24.06 0.26
C LEU A 280 10.39 25.50 0.78
N ILE A 281 10.48 25.73 2.09
CA ILE A 281 10.53 27.09 2.67
C ILE A 281 11.75 27.87 2.13
N LEU A 282 12.95 27.27 2.20
CA LEU A 282 14.20 27.90 1.76
C LEU A 282 14.23 28.16 0.24
N THR A 283 13.68 27.24 -0.55
CA THR A 283 13.71 27.29 -2.02
C THR A 283 12.53 28.05 -2.64
N ARG A 284 11.44 28.32 -1.90
CA ARG A 284 10.23 28.99 -2.40
C ARG A 284 10.51 30.28 -3.17
N LYS A 285 11.44 31.09 -2.66
CA LYS A 285 11.87 32.37 -3.26
C LYS A 285 12.55 32.25 -4.63
N PHE A 286 12.91 31.05 -5.05
CA PHE A 286 13.55 30.74 -6.34
C PHE A 286 12.58 30.09 -7.35
N SER A 287 11.26 30.15 -7.12
CA SER A 287 10.24 29.54 -7.99
C SER A 287 10.55 28.08 -8.31
N VAL A 288 10.69 27.29 -7.24
CA VAL A 288 11.11 25.88 -7.29
C VAL A 288 10.06 24.96 -7.91
N LEU A 289 8.77 25.27 -7.78
CA LEU A 289 7.68 24.45 -8.34
C LEU A 289 7.36 24.82 -9.79
N GLU A 290 7.60 26.07 -10.17
CA GLU A 290 7.31 26.61 -11.50
C GLU A 290 8.38 26.24 -12.54
N ASN A 291 9.57 25.79 -12.10
CA ASN A 291 10.64 25.34 -12.97
C ASN A 291 10.87 23.82 -12.85
N PRO A 292 10.69 23.03 -13.92
CA PRO A 292 10.73 21.57 -13.84
C PRO A 292 12.10 21.03 -13.39
N ASN A 293 13.20 21.66 -13.80
CA ASN A 293 14.54 21.20 -13.40
C ASN A 293 14.78 21.45 -11.90
N ARG A 294 14.30 22.58 -11.35
CA ARG A 294 14.38 22.89 -9.91
C ARG A 294 13.47 21.97 -9.09
N LEU A 295 12.27 21.69 -9.59
CA LEU A 295 11.32 20.77 -8.96
C LEU A 295 11.88 19.35 -8.90
N ILE A 296 12.42 18.83 -10.01
CA ILE A 296 13.03 17.49 -10.08
C ILE A 296 14.23 17.39 -9.12
N ALA A 297 15.12 18.39 -9.12
CA ALA A 297 16.25 18.42 -8.19
C ALA A 297 15.80 18.48 -6.72
N MET A 298 14.73 19.24 -6.41
CA MET A 298 14.18 19.31 -5.06
C MET A 298 13.59 17.97 -4.61
N VAL A 299 12.78 17.30 -5.44
CA VAL A 299 12.12 16.05 -5.01
C VAL A 299 13.10 14.91 -4.80
N ILE A 300 14.17 14.82 -5.61
CA ILE A 300 15.26 13.86 -5.36
C ILE A 300 16.03 14.21 -4.08
N PHE A 301 16.28 15.49 -3.80
CA PHE A 301 17.03 15.92 -2.61
C PHE A 301 16.28 15.70 -1.28
N VAL A 302 14.94 15.73 -1.30
CA VAL A 302 14.11 15.53 -0.09
C VAL A 302 13.58 14.11 0.08
N ASP A 303 14.03 13.19 -0.78
CA ASP A 303 13.64 11.78 -0.75
C ASP A 303 14.09 11.10 0.55
N VAL A 304 13.33 10.11 1.02
CA VAL A 304 13.61 9.39 2.26
C VAL A 304 14.67 8.30 2.10
N VAL A 305 15.03 7.93 0.87
CA VAL A 305 16.20 7.08 0.57
C VAL A 305 17.51 7.63 1.18
N TRP A 306 17.58 8.92 1.48
CA TRP A 306 18.74 9.54 2.15
C TRP A 306 18.70 9.45 3.69
N LEU A 307 17.70 8.79 4.30
CA LEU A 307 17.65 8.54 5.74
C LEU A 307 18.45 7.28 6.12
N PRO A 308 19.46 7.38 7.01
CA PRO A 308 20.16 6.22 7.57
C PRO A 308 19.40 5.64 8.78
N THR A 309 18.06 5.55 8.69
CA THR A 309 17.18 5.05 9.77
C THR A 309 16.61 3.65 9.51
N PHE A 310 16.78 3.13 8.30
CA PHE A 310 16.58 1.72 7.96
C PHE A 310 17.88 0.95 8.22
N MET A 311 17.77 -0.32 8.60
CA MET A 311 18.93 -1.17 8.95
C MET A 311 19.94 -1.24 7.80
N ASP A 312 19.43 -1.48 6.59
CA ASP A 312 20.21 -1.59 5.36
C ASP A 312 20.00 -0.33 4.51
N TYR A 313 20.94 0.61 4.62
CA TYR A 313 20.84 1.93 4.00
C TYR A 313 21.11 1.86 2.49
N ILE A 314 20.04 1.72 1.69
CA ILE A 314 20.05 1.43 0.24
C ILE A 314 21.19 2.11 -0.57
N PRO A 315 21.48 3.44 -0.45
CA PRO A 315 22.55 4.08 -1.23
C PRO A 315 23.98 3.61 -0.90
N GLN A 316 24.17 3.00 0.27
CA GLN A 316 25.42 2.36 0.67
C GLN A 316 25.50 0.94 0.12
N GLU A 317 24.42 0.16 0.20
CA GLU A 317 24.37 -1.23 -0.29
C GLU A 317 24.60 -1.31 -1.81
N VAL A 318 23.89 -0.50 -2.62
CA VAL A 318 24.13 -0.42 -4.08
C VAL A 318 25.43 0.34 -4.42
N GLY A 319 26.02 1.01 -3.43
CA GLY A 319 27.19 1.85 -3.57
C GLY A 319 26.99 3.16 -4.35
N ILE A 320 28.03 3.98 -4.33
CA ILE A 320 28.03 5.34 -4.86
C ILE A 320 27.79 5.38 -6.38
N PHE A 321 28.29 4.38 -7.13
CA PHE A 321 28.18 4.34 -8.59
C PHE A 321 26.73 4.11 -9.05
N ASN A 322 26.07 3.07 -8.54
CA ASN A 322 24.68 2.78 -8.88
C ASN A 322 23.74 3.87 -8.31
N THR A 323 24.05 4.45 -7.15
CA THR A 323 23.33 5.63 -6.62
C THR A 323 23.40 6.83 -7.57
N LEU A 324 24.57 7.19 -8.08
CA LEU A 324 24.73 8.31 -9.03
C LEU A 324 24.01 8.05 -10.36
N ILE A 325 24.08 6.82 -10.87
CA ILE A 325 23.34 6.40 -12.08
C ILE A 325 21.83 6.44 -11.83
N SER A 326 21.36 5.95 -10.68
CA SER A 326 19.95 6.00 -10.27
C SER A 326 19.42 7.43 -10.24
N VAL A 327 20.20 8.39 -9.72
CA VAL A 327 19.84 9.82 -9.74
C VAL A 327 19.75 10.36 -11.18
N ILE A 328 20.76 10.08 -12.03
CA ILE A 328 20.77 10.55 -13.43
C ILE A 328 19.59 9.97 -14.23
N PHE A 329 19.32 8.67 -14.07
CA PHE A 329 18.19 7.98 -14.69
C PHE A 329 16.86 8.55 -14.18
N SER A 330 16.71 8.72 -12.87
CA SER A 330 15.52 9.31 -12.25
C SER A 330 15.24 10.72 -12.76
N VAL A 331 16.25 11.57 -12.96
CA VAL A 331 16.06 12.91 -13.55
C VAL A 331 15.41 12.83 -14.95
N VAL A 332 15.73 11.82 -15.76
CA VAL A 332 15.11 11.62 -17.08
C VAL A 332 13.66 11.13 -16.94
N ILE A 333 13.41 10.12 -16.11
CA ILE A 333 12.07 9.53 -15.94
C ILE A 333 11.11 10.50 -15.24
N LEU A 334 11.55 11.23 -14.21
CA LEU A 334 10.78 12.27 -13.54
C LEU A 334 10.39 13.42 -14.49
N ARG A 335 11.19 13.69 -15.52
CA ARG A 335 10.86 14.66 -16.58
C ARG A 335 9.70 14.18 -17.46
N ILE A 336 9.61 12.87 -17.68
CA ILE A 336 8.49 12.23 -18.38
C ILE A 336 7.23 12.30 -17.49
N PHE A 337 7.35 11.97 -16.19
CA PHE A 337 6.24 12.13 -15.23
C PHE A 337 5.74 13.58 -15.11
N TYR A 338 6.65 14.57 -15.09
CA TYR A 338 6.27 15.98 -15.17
C TYR A 338 5.46 16.29 -16.43
N SER A 339 5.85 15.74 -17.60
CA SER A 339 5.07 15.93 -18.83
C SER A 339 3.66 15.30 -18.79
N PHE A 340 3.46 14.25 -17.98
CA PHE A 340 2.16 13.62 -17.75
C PHE A 340 1.32 14.27 -16.64
N SER A 341 1.93 14.95 -15.66
CA SER A 341 1.19 15.70 -14.64
C SER A 341 0.57 17.00 -15.20
N LEU A 342 1.13 17.54 -16.29
CA LEU A 342 0.57 18.68 -17.02
C LEU A 342 -0.88 18.41 -17.45
N GLY A 343 -1.79 19.26 -16.96
CA GLY A 343 -3.22 19.19 -17.25
C GLY A 343 -4.03 18.25 -16.36
N PHE A 344 -3.40 17.52 -15.42
CA PHE A 344 -4.12 16.72 -14.41
C PHE A 344 -5.04 17.61 -13.55
N GLY A 345 -4.51 18.71 -13.00
CA GLY A 345 -5.30 19.66 -12.22
C GLY A 345 -6.48 20.25 -13.00
N SER A 346 -6.25 20.60 -14.26
CA SER A 346 -7.31 21.06 -15.17
C SER A 346 -8.33 19.97 -15.52
N ALA A 347 -7.98 18.69 -15.42
CA ALA A 347 -8.93 17.58 -15.60
C ALA A 347 -9.82 17.41 -14.36
N VAL A 348 -9.26 17.47 -13.16
CA VAL A 348 -10.03 17.47 -11.89
C VAL A 348 -10.97 18.68 -11.84
N GLU A 349 -10.51 19.86 -12.28
CA GLU A 349 -11.35 21.05 -12.39
C GLU A 349 -12.51 20.86 -13.37
N ARG A 350 -12.30 20.29 -14.57
CA ARG A 350 -13.40 19.97 -15.49
C ARG A 350 -14.36 18.94 -14.90
N LEU A 351 -13.88 17.96 -14.13
CA LEU A 351 -14.72 16.99 -13.42
C LEU A 351 -15.53 17.63 -12.28
N SER A 352 -15.11 18.80 -11.76
CA SER A 352 -15.83 19.59 -10.74
C SER A 352 -16.88 20.57 -11.27
N LEU A 353 -17.00 20.75 -12.59
CA LEU A 353 -17.90 21.75 -13.17
C LEU A 353 -19.39 21.35 -13.02
N GLU A 354 -20.21 22.31 -12.60
CA GLU A 354 -21.67 22.19 -12.50
C GLU A 354 -22.34 22.23 -13.89
N ARG A 355 -22.17 21.16 -14.68
CA ARG A 355 -22.75 21.03 -16.03
C ARG A 355 -23.49 19.71 -16.20
N LEU A 356 -24.64 19.74 -16.87
CA LEU A 356 -25.34 18.55 -17.35
C LEU A 356 -24.73 18.09 -18.68
N PHE A 357 -24.42 16.80 -18.82
CA PHE A 357 -23.98 16.23 -20.09
C PHE A 357 -24.49 14.80 -20.30
N THR A 358 -24.51 14.37 -21.56
CA THR A 358 -24.92 13.02 -21.95
C THR A 358 -23.72 12.19 -22.40
N LEU A 359 -23.60 10.96 -21.87
CA LEU A 359 -22.63 9.98 -22.32
C LEU A 359 -23.03 9.38 -23.68
N LYS A 360 -22.94 10.19 -24.76
CA LYS A 360 -23.13 9.70 -26.14
C LYS A 360 -22.19 8.51 -26.41
N LYS A 361 -22.75 7.38 -26.86
CA LYS A 361 -21.98 6.23 -27.37
C LYS A 361 -21.08 6.72 -28.51
N SER A 362 -19.76 6.60 -28.32
CA SER A 362 -18.78 6.96 -29.36
C SER A 362 -18.87 5.99 -30.53
N LYS A 363 -19.08 6.50 -31.75
CA LYS A 363 -18.88 5.74 -33.00
C LYS A 363 -17.42 5.78 -33.49
N LYS A 364 -16.50 6.49 -32.83
CA LYS A 364 -15.08 6.51 -33.21
C LYS A 364 -14.39 5.24 -32.71
N LYS A 365 -13.64 4.57 -33.59
CA LYS A 365 -12.67 3.52 -33.23
C LYS A 365 -11.78 4.00 -32.09
N VAL A 366 -11.43 3.08 -31.18
CA VAL A 366 -10.42 3.34 -30.13
C VAL A 366 -9.13 3.78 -30.82
N SER A 367 -8.62 4.95 -30.46
CA SER A 367 -7.34 5.42 -30.97
C SER A 367 -6.23 4.55 -30.38
N LYS A 368 -5.56 3.75 -31.22
CA LYS A 368 -4.34 3.03 -30.85
C LYS A 368 -3.22 4.05 -30.65
N SER A 369 -3.16 4.68 -29.49
CA SER A 369 -2.01 5.49 -29.09
C SER A 369 -0.82 4.57 -28.88
N PRO A 370 0.27 4.67 -29.67
CA PRO A 370 1.47 3.87 -29.43
C PRO A 370 2.10 4.22 -28.08
N VAL A 371 1.90 5.44 -27.57
CA VAL A 371 2.34 5.83 -26.23
C VAL A 371 1.55 5.11 -25.14
N LEU A 372 0.24 4.88 -25.31
CA LEU A 372 -0.54 4.10 -24.34
C LEU A 372 -0.17 2.61 -24.42
N ALA A 373 0.04 2.08 -25.63
CA ALA A 373 0.53 0.72 -25.82
C ALA A 373 1.94 0.53 -25.24
N LEU A 374 2.82 1.54 -25.35
CA LEU A 374 4.16 1.55 -24.77
C LEU A 374 4.12 1.70 -23.25
N PHE A 375 3.26 2.53 -22.68
CA PHE A 375 3.09 2.66 -21.24
C PHE A 375 2.54 1.38 -20.62
N ILE A 376 1.58 0.74 -21.29
CA ILE A 376 1.09 -0.60 -20.94
C ILE A 376 2.19 -1.66 -21.14
N ALA A 377 3.00 -1.59 -22.21
CA ALA A 377 4.11 -2.53 -22.41
C ALA A 377 5.25 -2.36 -21.40
N ILE A 378 5.49 -1.15 -20.89
CA ILE A 378 6.44 -0.89 -19.80
C ILE A 378 5.88 -1.42 -18.47
N LEU A 379 4.58 -1.26 -18.22
CA LEU A 379 3.87 -1.89 -17.09
C LEU A 379 3.60 -3.40 -17.27
N LEU A 380 3.96 -3.97 -18.43
CA LEU A 380 3.91 -5.40 -18.75
C LEU A 380 5.30 -5.94 -19.13
N VAL A 381 6.38 -5.20 -18.83
CA VAL A 381 7.68 -5.82 -18.65
C VAL A 381 7.53 -6.68 -17.39
N PRO A 382 7.76 -8.00 -17.47
CA PRO A 382 7.72 -8.82 -16.28
C PRO A 382 8.93 -8.46 -15.41
N ILE A 383 8.69 -7.68 -14.35
CA ILE A 383 9.40 -7.91 -13.08
C ILE A 383 8.80 -9.20 -12.50
N ALA A 384 8.99 -10.30 -13.21
CA ALA A 384 8.80 -11.63 -12.70
C ALA A 384 10.08 -11.99 -11.95
N SER A 385 10.29 -11.33 -10.81
CA SER A 385 11.02 -12.00 -9.73
C SER A 385 10.07 -13.04 -9.15
N GLY A 386 9.96 -14.17 -9.86
CA GLY A 386 9.56 -15.44 -9.27
C GLY A 386 10.78 -16.05 -8.61
N HIS A 387 11.27 -15.40 -7.55
CA HIS A 387 12.31 -15.90 -6.65
C HIS A 387 11.79 -15.82 -5.21
N ALA A 388 12.31 -16.70 -4.36
CA ALA A 388 11.76 -16.96 -3.04
C ALA A 388 12.39 -16.06 -1.95
N ILE A 389 11.79 -16.16 -0.75
CA ILE A 389 12.33 -15.76 0.57
C ILE A 389 12.34 -14.24 0.87
N HIS A 390 11.61 -13.84 1.91
CA HIS A 390 12.20 -13.38 3.19
C HIS A 390 11.14 -12.91 4.20
N PHE A 391 11.32 -13.31 5.46
CA PHE A 391 10.85 -12.68 6.70
C PHE A 391 9.34 -12.42 6.91
N THR A 392 8.79 -13.15 7.89
CA THR A 392 8.00 -12.58 9.01
C THR A 392 8.16 -13.42 10.28
N GLU A 393 8.52 -12.80 11.42
CA GLU A 393 8.52 -13.44 12.76
C GLU A 393 7.08 -13.52 13.36
N GLU A 394 6.87 -14.04 14.59
CA GLU A 394 5.54 -14.46 15.11
C GLU A 394 5.31 -13.95 16.56
N GLY A 395 4.05 -13.63 16.88
CA GLY A 395 3.44 -13.84 18.20
C GLY A 395 1.99 -14.32 17.98
N GLU A 396 1.55 -15.38 18.68
CA GLU A 396 0.36 -16.19 18.35
C GLU A 396 -0.87 -15.43 17.81
N GLY A 397 -1.45 -15.86 16.68
CA GLY A 397 -2.72 -15.28 16.20
C GLY A 397 -3.08 -15.57 14.74
N PHE A 398 -3.68 -16.73 14.44
CA PHE A 398 -4.25 -17.15 13.14
C PHE A 398 -3.33 -17.24 11.90
N ASP A 399 -2.32 -16.38 11.79
CA ASP A 399 -1.25 -16.30 10.77
C ASP A 399 0.00 -15.70 11.44
N ALA A 400 0.30 -16.14 12.66
CA ALA A 400 1.39 -15.60 13.45
C ALA A 400 1.98 -16.63 14.42
N PRO A 401 3.31 -16.82 14.35
CA PRO A 401 4.31 -18.11 15.43
C PRO A 401 3.71 -19.49 15.71
N LYS A 402 4.48 -20.54 15.38
CA LYS A 402 4.30 -21.87 15.95
C LYS A 402 5.59 -22.43 16.48
N ARG A 403 5.87 -21.97 17.69
CA ARG A 403 6.95 -22.40 18.58
C ARG A 403 6.55 -23.70 19.28
N TYR A 404 7.11 -24.81 18.83
CA TYR A 404 7.01 -26.10 19.50
C TYR A 404 8.17 -26.25 20.50
N LEU A 405 7.90 -26.74 21.71
CA LEU A 405 8.94 -27.35 22.55
C LEU A 405 9.02 -28.83 22.16
N ILE A 406 10.21 -29.29 21.77
CA ILE A 406 10.43 -30.62 21.24
C ILE A 406 11.55 -31.31 22.03
N ASP A 407 11.25 -32.52 22.48
CA ASP A 407 12.23 -33.48 23.01
C ASP A 407 12.84 -34.22 21.81
N VAL A 408 14.16 -34.19 21.68
CA VAL A 408 14.91 -35.03 20.73
C VAL A 408 15.97 -35.78 21.53
N ASN A 409 15.61 -36.99 21.99
CA ASN A 409 16.48 -37.87 22.76
C ASN A 409 17.05 -37.20 24.03
N GLU A 410 16.16 -36.74 24.92
CA GLU A 410 16.46 -36.04 26.18
C GLU A 410 17.13 -34.65 26.03
N THR A 411 17.35 -34.18 24.80
CA THR A 411 17.75 -32.79 24.49
C THR A 411 16.51 -31.97 24.14
N TYR A 412 16.31 -30.82 24.81
CA TYR A 412 15.13 -29.99 24.56
C TYR A 412 15.46 -28.80 23.66
N VAL A 413 14.71 -28.67 22.56
CA VAL A 413 14.79 -27.52 21.64
C VAL A 413 13.44 -26.87 21.42
N TRP A 414 13.44 -25.54 21.29
CA TRP A 414 12.36 -24.80 20.68
C TRP A 414 12.52 -24.83 19.17
N VAL A 415 11.46 -25.18 18.45
CA VAL A 415 11.41 -25.13 16.98
C VAL A 415 10.31 -24.18 16.56
N GLU A 416 10.70 -23.10 15.90
CA GLU A 416 9.86 -21.97 15.50
C GLU A 416 9.67 -22.02 13.98
N PHE A 417 8.53 -22.57 13.55
CA PHE A 417 8.10 -22.49 12.14
C PHE A 417 7.57 -21.09 11.86
N MET A 418 7.99 -20.45 10.77
CA MET A 418 7.73 -19.03 10.53
C MET A 418 6.38 -18.73 9.87
N ILE A 419 5.75 -19.75 9.29
CA ILE A 419 4.30 -19.88 9.04
C ILE A 419 3.96 -21.37 9.21
N TRP A 420 2.90 -21.73 9.93
CA TRP A 420 2.50 -23.14 10.05
C TRP A 420 2.00 -23.73 8.69
N PRO A 421 2.45 -24.92 8.23
CA PRO A 421 2.30 -25.34 6.82
C PRO A 421 0.91 -25.58 6.21
N PRO A 422 -0.21 -25.76 6.96
CA PRO A 422 -1.54 -25.69 6.36
C PRO A 422 -1.83 -24.40 5.59
N LYS A 423 -1.04 -23.34 5.85
CA LYS A 423 -1.05 -22.08 5.08
C LYS A 423 0.27 -21.76 4.38
N ALA A 424 1.39 -22.37 4.81
CA ALA A 424 2.68 -22.26 4.14
C ALA A 424 2.72 -23.21 2.91
N LEU A 425 1.92 -22.88 1.88
CA LEU A 425 1.58 -23.77 0.74
C LEU A 425 2.76 -24.24 -0.13
N ILE A 426 3.93 -23.62 0.03
CA ILE A 426 5.11 -23.81 -0.84
C ILE A 426 6.35 -23.99 0.03
N ASP A 427 6.53 -23.17 1.05
CA ASP A 427 7.69 -23.19 1.94
C ASP A 427 7.42 -22.46 3.26
N THR A 428 8.31 -22.64 4.24
CA THR A 428 8.33 -21.93 5.53
C THR A 428 9.76 -21.81 6.04
N GLU A 429 10.15 -20.65 6.57
CA GLU A 429 11.40 -20.50 7.34
C GLU A 429 11.24 -21.26 8.68
N VAL A 430 12.30 -21.86 9.23
CA VAL A 430 12.29 -22.54 10.53
C VAL A 430 13.56 -22.21 11.31
N VAL A 431 13.41 -21.89 12.59
CA VAL A 431 14.52 -21.63 13.52
C VAL A 431 14.50 -22.65 14.66
N ILE A 432 15.66 -23.20 15.03
CA ILE A 432 15.86 -24.09 16.16
C ILE A 432 16.73 -23.41 17.22
N LEU A 433 16.23 -23.34 18.45
CA LEU A 433 16.89 -22.75 19.62
C LEU A 433 16.94 -23.75 20.79
N PRO A 434 17.95 -23.74 21.67
CA PRO A 434 17.99 -24.59 22.86
C PRO A 434 16.89 -24.19 23.85
N ALA A 435 16.27 -25.15 24.53
CA ALA A 435 15.14 -24.87 25.41
C ALA A 435 15.52 -24.06 26.66
N SER A 436 16.70 -24.33 27.21
CA SER A 436 17.33 -23.55 28.29
C SER A 436 18.85 -23.81 28.33
N ASN A 437 19.50 -23.54 29.46
CA ASN A 437 20.97 -23.60 29.64
C ASN A 437 21.49 -25.05 29.82
N GLU A 438 21.13 -25.93 28.90
CA GLU A 438 21.59 -27.32 28.83
C GLU A 438 23.03 -27.42 28.32
N THR A 439 23.73 -28.51 28.68
CA THR A 439 25.15 -28.73 28.36
C THR A 439 25.36 -29.63 27.13
N ALA A 440 24.30 -29.94 26.39
CA ALA A 440 24.36 -30.76 25.18
C ALA A 440 25.04 -29.99 24.03
N ASN A 441 26.07 -30.57 23.43
CA ASN A 441 26.73 -30.03 22.26
C ASN A 441 26.03 -30.56 21.00
N ILE A 442 25.02 -29.82 20.52
CA ILE A 442 24.40 -30.09 19.21
C ILE A 442 25.41 -29.70 18.13
N GLU A 443 25.75 -30.63 17.25
CA GLU A 443 26.78 -30.48 16.21
C GLU A 443 26.19 -30.10 14.84
N ASP A 444 25.03 -30.65 14.50
CA ASP A 444 24.27 -30.36 13.27
C ASP A 444 22.75 -30.40 13.55
N ALA A 445 21.96 -29.72 12.71
CA ALA A 445 20.50 -29.78 12.74
C ALA A 445 19.93 -29.64 11.33
N TRP A 446 18.95 -30.50 11.00
CA TRP A 446 18.28 -30.48 9.69
C TRP A 446 16.82 -30.89 9.81
N ILE A 447 16.05 -30.66 8.75
CA ILE A 447 14.63 -31.02 8.69
C ILE A 447 14.39 -31.88 7.46
N GLU A 448 13.66 -32.98 7.61
CA GLU A 448 13.16 -33.79 6.49
C GLU A 448 11.65 -33.65 6.34
N VAL A 449 11.19 -33.23 5.16
CA VAL A 449 9.77 -33.33 4.76
C VAL A 449 9.56 -34.70 4.12
N VAL A 450 8.64 -35.48 4.69
CA VAL A 450 8.27 -36.82 4.25
C VAL A 450 6.86 -36.79 3.65
N TYR A 451 6.75 -37.06 2.35
CA TYR A 451 5.48 -37.16 1.62
C TYR A 451 5.17 -38.62 1.26
N PRO A 452 4.04 -39.20 1.73
CA PRO A 452 3.64 -40.55 1.38
C PRO A 452 3.03 -40.64 -0.02
N THR A 453 3.50 -41.58 -0.84
CA THR A 453 2.94 -41.88 -2.17
C THR A 453 2.22 -43.24 -2.19
N GLU A 454 1.57 -43.60 -3.30
CA GLU A 454 0.90 -44.90 -3.47
C GLU A 454 1.82 -46.14 -3.36
N LYS A 455 3.15 -45.95 -3.33
CA LYS A 455 4.13 -47.07 -3.41
C LYS A 455 5.36 -46.94 -2.50
N ASP A 456 5.70 -45.73 -2.09
CA ASP A 456 6.94 -45.39 -1.38
C ASP A 456 6.80 -44.00 -0.72
N GLU A 457 7.81 -43.52 0.00
CA GLU A 457 7.88 -42.15 0.52
C GLU A 457 8.87 -41.27 -0.27
N VAL A 458 8.57 -39.97 -0.37
CA VAL A 458 9.51 -38.95 -0.88
C VAL A 458 10.01 -38.12 0.29
N ARG A 459 11.32 -38.17 0.53
CA ARG A 459 12.03 -37.37 1.55
C ARG A 459 12.76 -36.21 0.92
N MET A 460 12.70 -35.04 1.55
CA MET A 460 13.52 -33.87 1.21
C MET A 460 14.15 -33.28 2.46
N ARG A 461 15.48 -33.34 2.53
CA ARG A 461 16.32 -32.78 3.60
C ARG A 461 16.62 -31.30 3.30
N THR A 462 16.31 -30.44 4.26
CA THR A 462 16.79 -29.06 4.38
C THR A 462 17.83 -29.04 5.50
N ASP A 463 19.09 -28.82 5.14
CA ASP A 463 20.15 -28.48 6.09
C ASP A 463 19.95 -27.06 6.63
N LEU A 464 20.10 -26.85 7.93
CA LEU A 464 19.97 -25.53 8.56
C LEU A 464 21.35 -24.89 8.75
N ALA A 465 21.47 -23.59 8.47
CA ALA A 465 22.69 -22.83 8.72
C ALA A 465 22.81 -22.48 10.20
N SER A 466 24.02 -22.41 10.74
CA SER A 466 24.29 -21.92 12.11
C SER A 466 25.26 -20.74 12.09
N SER A 467 25.07 -19.79 13.01
CA SER A 467 25.78 -18.49 12.98
C SER A 467 26.55 -18.14 14.27
N ASN A 468 27.79 -17.66 14.07
CA ASN A 468 28.58 -16.88 15.03
C ASN A 468 28.77 -17.47 16.46
N ASN A 469 29.10 -18.76 16.57
CA ASN A 469 29.37 -19.45 17.86
C ASN A 469 28.19 -19.43 18.86
N ILE A 470 26.96 -19.28 18.40
CA ILE A 470 25.76 -19.48 19.20
C ILE A 470 25.03 -20.70 18.65
N SER A 471 24.57 -21.58 19.54
CA SER A 471 23.78 -22.77 19.21
C SER A 471 22.38 -22.39 18.70
N ILE A 472 22.30 -21.86 17.49
CA ILE A 472 21.08 -21.50 16.77
C ILE A 472 21.22 -22.05 15.35
N TRP A 473 20.13 -22.60 14.81
CA TRP A 473 20.06 -23.08 13.43
C TRP A 473 18.84 -22.51 12.71
N ASP A 474 19.01 -22.01 11.49
CA ASP A 474 17.96 -21.40 10.67
C ASP A 474 18.00 -21.86 9.21
N GLY A 475 16.84 -21.89 8.54
CA GLY A 475 16.75 -22.31 7.13
C GLY A 475 15.31 -22.41 6.61
N GLN A 476 15.15 -22.73 5.32
CA GLN A 476 13.85 -22.78 4.63
C GLN A 476 13.43 -24.21 4.26
N VAL A 477 12.29 -24.64 4.78
CA VAL A 477 11.68 -25.96 4.54
C VAL A 477 10.64 -25.84 3.41
N VAL A 478 10.66 -26.74 2.43
CA VAL A 478 9.86 -26.63 1.19
C VAL A 478 8.85 -27.79 1.07
N PHE A 479 7.61 -27.46 0.68
CA PHE A 479 6.48 -28.37 0.47
C PHE A 479 6.11 -28.41 -1.03
N PRO A 480 6.63 -29.34 -1.83
CA PRO A 480 6.32 -29.41 -3.27
C PRO A 480 4.98 -30.11 -3.58
N PHE A 481 4.29 -30.62 -2.55
CA PHE A 481 3.05 -31.38 -2.68
C PHE A 481 2.01 -30.89 -1.65
N SER A 482 0.74 -30.91 -2.06
CA SER A 482 -0.42 -30.69 -1.18
C SER A 482 -0.90 -32.01 -0.56
N GLY A 483 -1.42 -31.97 0.65
CA GLY A 483 -1.93 -33.10 1.40
C GLY A 483 -1.07 -33.49 2.60
N ASN A 484 -1.51 -34.53 3.33
CA ASN A 484 -0.87 -35.05 4.53
C ASN A 484 0.63 -35.36 4.31
N GLN A 485 1.46 -34.79 5.18
CA GLN A 485 2.92 -34.88 5.21
C GLN A 485 3.39 -35.04 6.66
N THR A 486 4.65 -35.42 6.83
CA THR A 486 5.31 -35.43 8.15
C THR A 486 6.60 -34.62 8.05
N ILE A 487 6.80 -33.72 9.01
CA ILE A 487 8.08 -33.00 9.19
C ILE A 487 8.85 -33.72 10.27
N GLN A 488 10.06 -34.20 9.95
CA GLN A 488 10.98 -34.82 10.90
C GLN A 488 12.11 -33.84 11.20
N ILE A 489 12.23 -33.41 12.44
CA ILE A 489 13.26 -32.45 12.88
C ILE A 489 14.39 -33.24 13.53
N TRP A 490 15.57 -33.16 12.93
CA TRP A 490 16.75 -33.93 13.30
C TRP A 490 17.78 -33.05 14.01
N LEU A 491 18.38 -33.58 15.07
CA LEU A 491 19.58 -33.04 15.73
C LEU A 491 20.66 -34.11 15.74
N GLU A 492 21.93 -33.70 15.63
CA GLU A 492 23.08 -34.55 15.96
C GLU A 492 23.73 -34.07 17.26
N VAL A 493 23.82 -34.94 18.27
CA VAL A 493 24.36 -34.63 19.60
C VAL A 493 25.38 -35.70 19.99
N ASP A 494 26.58 -35.29 20.40
CA ASP A 494 27.70 -36.19 20.74
C ASP A 494 27.97 -37.29 19.68
N GLY A 495 27.78 -36.97 18.39
CA GLY A 495 27.92 -37.89 17.26
C GLY A 495 26.80 -38.93 17.12
N GLN A 496 25.61 -38.68 17.66
CA GLN A 496 24.40 -39.47 17.42
C GLN A 496 23.26 -38.60 16.90
N SER A 497 22.75 -38.94 15.72
CA SER A 497 21.57 -38.29 15.14
C SER A 497 20.27 -38.87 15.70
N SER A 498 19.30 -38.02 16.01
CA SER A 498 17.94 -38.40 16.43
C SER A 498 16.92 -37.39 15.92
N PHE A 499 15.64 -37.77 15.86
CA PHE A 499 14.57 -36.89 15.39
C PHE A 499 13.28 -37.03 16.17
N THR A 500 12.45 -35.98 16.08
CA THR A 500 11.03 -36.03 16.45
C THR A 500 10.17 -35.55 15.28
N GLU A 501 9.00 -36.16 15.11
CA GLU A 501 8.12 -35.93 13.97
C GLU A 501 6.86 -35.12 14.33
N ILE A 502 6.42 -34.28 13.40
CA ILE A 502 5.17 -33.51 13.49
C ILE A 502 4.32 -33.78 12.23
N PRO A 503 3.07 -34.26 12.37
CA PRO A 503 2.16 -34.43 11.26
C PRO A 503 1.64 -33.06 10.77
N VAL A 504 1.50 -32.95 9.45
CA VAL A 504 1.15 -31.74 8.71
C VAL A 504 0.14 -32.09 7.63
N ASP A 505 -0.73 -31.15 7.27
CA ASP A 505 -1.52 -31.18 6.03
C ASP A 505 -1.27 -29.84 5.32
N VAL A 506 -1.13 -29.85 3.99
CA VAL A 506 -0.80 -28.67 3.18
C VAL A 506 -1.89 -28.48 2.13
N GLU A 507 -2.53 -27.30 2.09
CA GLU A 507 -3.64 -27.07 1.16
C GLU A 507 -3.21 -27.05 -0.32
N GLY A 508 -4.20 -27.08 -1.23
CA GLY A 508 -3.97 -27.15 -2.67
C GLY A 508 -3.39 -25.85 -3.27
N PRO A 509 -2.75 -25.93 -4.45
CA PRO A 509 -2.13 -24.77 -5.08
C PRO A 509 -3.16 -23.68 -5.48
N PRO A 510 -2.77 -22.38 -5.47
CA PRO A 510 -3.66 -21.26 -5.72
C PRO A 510 -4.47 -21.35 -7.02
N LEU A 511 -5.74 -20.97 -6.94
CA LEU A 511 -6.72 -21.01 -8.05
C LEU A 511 -6.40 -20.05 -9.22
N LEU A 512 -5.41 -19.17 -9.09
CA LEU A 512 -5.06 -18.14 -10.07
C LEU A 512 -3.54 -18.10 -10.28
N PRO A 513 -3.04 -17.92 -11.51
CA PRO A 513 -1.62 -17.64 -11.72
C PRO A 513 -1.24 -16.22 -11.29
N VAL A 514 -0.12 -16.05 -10.58
CA VAL A 514 0.37 -14.74 -10.08
C VAL A 514 0.52 -13.69 -11.19
N TRP A 515 0.98 -14.07 -12.38
CA TRP A 515 1.07 -13.14 -13.53
C TRP A 515 -0.31 -12.64 -13.99
N LEU A 516 -1.35 -13.48 -13.88
CA LEU A 516 -2.72 -13.12 -14.25
C LEU A 516 -3.36 -12.25 -13.16
N ALA A 517 -3.02 -12.49 -11.90
CA ALA A 517 -3.37 -11.63 -10.77
C ALA A 517 -2.86 -10.19 -11.00
N TRP A 518 -1.58 -10.02 -11.33
CA TRP A 518 -0.99 -8.71 -11.66
C TRP A 518 -1.60 -8.07 -12.93
N ALA A 519 -1.88 -8.86 -13.97
CA ALA A 519 -2.53 -8.35 -15.17
C ALA A 519 -3.94 -7.81 -14.89
N ILE A 520 -4.73 -8.53 -14.07
CA ILE A 520 -6.05 -8.07 -13.60
C ILE A 520 -5.89 -6.81 -12.73
N ALA A 521 -4.99 -6.86 -11.75
CA ALA A 521 -4.69 -5.77 -10.82
C ALA A 521 -4.44 -4.45 -11.55
N ILE A 522 -3.47 -4.41 -12.46
CA ILE A 522 -3.06 -3.21 -13.20
C ILE A 522 -4.13 -2.75 -14.20
N SER A 523 -4.85 -3.68 -14.83
CA SER A 523 -5.82 -3.34 -15.89
C SER A 523 -6.95 -2.41 -15.43
N TRP A 524 -7.42 -2.57 -14.19
CA TRP A 524 -8.60 -1.87 -13.68
C TRP A 524 -8.33 -0.39 -13.33
N PRO A 525 -7.29 -0.02 -12.54
CA PRO A 525 -6.92 1.39 -12.34
C PRO A 525 -6.57 2.10 -13.65
N VAL A 526 -5.90 1.42 -14.58
CA VAL A 526 -5.63 1.98 -15.93
C VAL A 526 -6.93 2.27 -16.67
N ALA A 527 -7.92 1.36 -16.62
CA ALA A 527 -9.25 1.60 -17.17
C ALA A 527 -9.97 2.77 -16.48
N MET A 528 -9.94 2.86 -15.14
CA MET A 528 -10.52 3.98 -14.37
C MET A 528 -9.93 5.32 -14.80
N VAL A 529 -8.59 5.44 -14.87
CA VAL A 529 -7.90 6.67 -15.30
C VAL A 529 -8.30 7.06 -16.72
N LEU A 530 -8.37 6.10 -17.65
CA LEU A 530 -8.79 6.35 -19.03
C LEU A 530 -10.27 6.77 -19.13
N ILE A 531 -11.16 6.17 -18.32
CA ILE A 531 -12.59 6.54 -18.24
C ILE A 531 -12.74 7.97 -17.72
N TRP A 532 -12.15 8.31 -16.59
CA TRP A 532 -12.30 9.64 -15.98
C TRP A 532 -11.61 10.73 -16.78
N LYS A 533 -10.45 10.45 -17.40
CA LYS A 533 -9.81 11.36 -18.37
C LYS A 533 -10.73 11.65 -19.56
N ASN A 534 -11.33 10.62 -20.16
CA ASN A 534 -12.29 10.73 -21.27
C ASN A 534 -13.56 11.50 -20.87
N ILE A 535 -14.07 11.30 -19.66
CA ILE A 535 -15.20 12.08 -19.11
C ILE A 535 -14.79 13.56 -18.95
N SER A 536 -13.60 13.85 -18.39
CA SER A 536 -13.11 15.23 -18.24
C SER A 536 -13.02 15.98 -19.58
N HIS A 537 -12.80 15.29 -20.70
CA HIS A 537 -12.73 15.89 -22.04
C HIS A 537 -14.11 16.06 -22.72
N LYS A 538 -15.18 15.49 -22.15
CA LYS A 538 -16.58 15.71 -22.59
C LYS A 538 -17.26 16.84 -21.85
N ILE A 539 -16.75 17.21 -20.67
CA ILE A 539 -17.18 18.40 -19.92
C ILE A 539 -16.41 19.60 -20.49
N ILE A 540 -17.01 20.20 -21.52
CA ILE A 540 -16.59 21.44 -22.18
C ILE A 540 -17.46 22.58 -21.66
#